data_AF-A0A553G9M7-F1
#
_entry.id   AF-A0A553G9M7-F1
#
_cell.length_a   1.000
_cell.length_b   1.000
_cell.length_c   1.000
_cell.angle_alpha   90.00
_cell.angle_beta   90.00
_cell.angle_gamma   90.00
#
_symmetry.space_group_name_H-M   'P 1'
#
loop_
_entity.id
_entity.type
_entity.pdbx_description
1 polymer ?
#
loop_
_entity_poly.entity_id
_entity_poly.type
_entity_poly.pdbx_seq_one_letter_code
_entity_poly.pdbx_strand_id
1 'polypeptide(L)'
;MQAKLTLPLLLLFLAGNISAQYKDYFTNETMRLDYNHVGNANEEHFAFDQMVNDGEWAGNKTVLIDELMLGKYFFEVQDPKSNKVIYSRGYSSIYGEWETTPEAKENWGSFHESLRFPWPKQNVNILIYKRNINNGFDPIWEYQVNPLHHRAFTAPVKDHYNTFDVVINGAPEKQVDIVVLGEGYAADDMGKFRKDAQRFADVLLNTEPFASFKEKFSIRAVETPAPHSGVNHPHQDIQTRSALSVTYGAFNSERYALGYDNKLIREASAAVPYEFTAILMNDSIYGGGGIYNLYITAAVDNAFQEYLFVHEFGHHFADLADEYYTSASVYEVDMQHLEPWELNVTANADAATIKWKDIVTPNTPIPTPWEKAKYDEHSIKKQEKRLEMRKAKVDEKVMEDFFIEKRAWDDELLSNMKYSEHIGAFEGAQYKSNGLYRSAANCIMFTRHHQFCPACQRGIKLIIEQYTK
;
A
#
# COMPACT_ATOMS: atom_id res chain seq x y z
N MET A 1 59.84 22.34 4.73
CA MET A 1 58.52 21.81 4.34
C MET A 1 57.90 21.13 5.55
N GLN A 2 57.00 21.82 6.24
CA GLN A 2 56.25 21.26 7.37
C GLN A 2 55.10 20.41 6.82
N ALA A 3 55.13 19.12 7.12
CA ALA A 3 54.04 18.21 6.82
C ALA A 3 52.86 18.52 7.74
N LYS A 4 51.74 18.95 7.17
CA LYS A 4 50.46 19.07 7.88
C LYS A 4 49.90 17.66 8.07
N LEU A 5 49.93 17.19 9.31
CA LEU A 5 49.18 16.02 9.74
C LEU A 5 47.72 16.45 9.91
N THR A 6 46.85 16.10 8.96
CA THR A 6 45.40 16.21 9.11
C THR A 6 44.91 15.05 9.97
N LEU A 7 44.48 15.35 11.19
CA LEU A 7 43.84 14.43 12.13
C LEU A 7 42.42 14.12 11.63
N PRO A 8 42.00 12.84 11.55
CA PRO A 8 40.62 12.52 11.17
C PRO A 8 39.69 12.88 12.33
N LEU A 9 38.66 13.67 12.04
CA LEU A 9 37.57 13.96 12.96
C LEU A 9 36.80 12.65 13.19
N LEU A 10 37.00 12.07 14.37
CA LEU A 10 36.32 10.89 14.85
C LEU A 10 34.84 11.24 15.11
N LEU A 11 33.96 10.95 14.15
CA LEU A 11 32.50 10.96 14.33
C LEU A 11 32.12 9.77 15.22
N LEU A 12 32.22 9.97 16.53
CA LEU A 12 31.79 9.02 17.54
C LEU A 12 30.49 9.52 18.20
N PHE A 13 29.46 8.66 18.15
CA PHE A 13 28.22 8.66 18.95
C PHE A 13 27.14 9.71 18.67
N LEU A 14 26.19 9.35 17.79
CA LEU A 14 24.84 9.95 17.69
C LEU A 14 23.70 8.96 18.02
N ALA A 15 24.01 7.74 18.49
CA ALA A 15 22.98 6.75 18.85
C ALA A 15 22.28 7.06 20.20
N GLY A 16 22.91 7.84 21.09
CA GLY A 16 22.38 8.10 22.43
C GLY A 16 21.23 9.11 22.51
N ASN A 17 21.09 10.00 21.52
CA ASN A 17 20.07 11.07 21.55
C ASN A 17 18.73 10.67 20.92
N ILE A 18 18.70 9.67 20.03
CA ILE A 18 17.50 9.35 19.25
C ILE A 18 16.52 8.47 20.05
N SER A 19 17.02 7.50 20.82
CA SER A 19 16.18 6.69 21.73
C SER A 19 15.62 7.52 22.91
N ALA A 20 16.30 8.60 23.30
CA ALA A 20 15.79 9.53 24.30
C ALA A 20 14.51 10.25 23.80
N GLN A 21 14.47 10.63 22.53
CA GLN A 21 13.32 11.34 21.95
C GLN A 21 12.00 10.56 22.04
N TYR A 22 11.97 9.25 21.72
CA TYR A 22 10.73 8.47 21.85
C TYR A 22 10.20 8.47 23.29
N LYS A 23 11.08 8.17 24.25
CA LYS A 23 10.72 8.06 25.67
C LYS A 23 10.36 9.40 26.28
N ASP A 24 10.76 10.53 25.69
CA ASP A 24 10.38 11.86 26.17
C ASP A 24 8.89 12.15 25.89
N TYR A 25 8.37 11.69 24.74
CA TYR A 25 7.02 12.04 24.28
C TYR A 25 5.99 10.91 24.40
N PHE A 26 6.40 9.64 24.29
CA PHE A 26 5.48 8.52 24.08
C PHE A 26 5.60 7.40 25.12
N THR A 27 4.49 6.70 25.39
CA THR A 27 4.48 5.41 26.09
C THR A 27 4.83 4.28 25.12
N ASN A 28 4.77 3.02 25.57
CA ASN A 28 4.95 1.86 24.70
C ASN A 28 3.63 1.40 24.06
N GLU A 29 2.52 2.12 24.25
CA GLU A 29 1.22 1.75 23.70
C GLU A 29 0.99 2.42 22.35
N THR A 30 0.03 1.90 21.57
CA THR A 30 -0.41 2.48 20.31
C THR A 30 -1.71 3.25 20.52
N MET A 31 -1.71 4.54 20.16
CA MET A 31 -2.94 5.28 20.01
C MET A 31 -3.47 5.09 18.60
N ARG A 32 -4.71 4.58 18.48
CA ARG A 32 -5.51 4.65 17.27
C ARG A 32 -6.50 5.79 17.38
N LEU A 33 -6.31 6.84 16.59
CA LEU A 33 -7.22 7.98 16.47
C LEU A 33 -8.20 7.72 15.32
N ASP A 34 -9.43 7.37 15.66
CA ASP A 34 -10.53 7.14 14.72
C ASP A 34 -11.23 8.47 14.38
N TYR A 35 -11.55 8.68 13.11
CA TYR A 35 -12.28 9.84 12.62
C TYR A 35 -13.16 9.48 11.42
N ASN A 36 -14.11 10.37 11.09
CA ASN A 36 -14.86 10.30 9.84
C ASN A 36 -14.30 11.35 8.88
N HIS A 37 -14.02 10.91 7.66
CA HIS A 37 -13.65 11.73 6.52
C HIS A 37 -14.88 11.88 5.62
N VAL A 38 -15.43 13.09 5.56
CA VAL A 38 -16.72 13.39 4.93
C VAL A 38 -16.53 14.49 3.89
N GLY A 39 -17.04 14.28 2.68
CA GLY A 39 -16.82 15.25 1.61
C GLY A 39 -17.40 14.83 0.28
N ASN A 40 -16.92 15.51 -0.76
CA ASN A 40 -17.24 15.29 -2.17
C ASN A 40 -16.02 15.69 -3.03
N ALA A 41 -16.15 15.71 -4.35
CA ALA A 41 -15.04 16.04 -5.27
C ALA A 41 -14.44 17.46 -5.08
N ASN A 42 -15.11 18.36 -4.36
CA ASN A 42 -14.71 19.77 -4.22
C ASN A 42 -14.29 20.16 -2.80
N GLU A 43 -14.71 19.43 -1.78
CA GLU A 43 -14.41 19.75 -0.38
C GLU A 43 -14.37 18.50 0.49
N GLU A 44 -13.55 18.55 1.54
CA GLU A 44 -13.39 17.46 2.50
C GLU A 44 -13.34 18.00 3.94
N HIS A 45 -13.91 17.24 4.87
CA HIS A 45 -14.09 17.60 6.28
C HIS A 45 -13.77 16.39 7.16
N PHE A 46 -13.24 16.65 8.35
CA PHE A 46 -12.82 15.63 9.30
C PHE A 46 -13.54 15.80 10.63
N ALA A 47 -14.06 14.70 11.16
CA ALA A 47 -14.76 14.68 12.44
C ALA A 47 -14.19 13.61 13.36
N PHE A 48 -13.66 14.03 14.51
CA PHE A 48 -13.16 13.14 15.54
C PHE A 48 -14.23 12.15 16.01
N ASP A 49 -13.84 10.87 16.06
CA ASP A 49 -14.63 9.81 16.66
C ASP A 49 -14.02 9.38 18.00
N GLN A 50 -12.98 8.57 18.04
CA GLN A 50 -12.49 8.03 19.31
C GLN A 50 -10.98 7.84 19.30
N MET A 51 -10.40 7.66 20.48
CA MET A 51 -9.03 7.17 20.63
C MET A 51 -9.10 5.81 21.31
N VAL A 52 -8.42 4.81 20.76
CA VAL A 52 -8.41 3.44 21.29
C VAL A 52 -6.98 2.96 21.44
N ASN A 53 -6.71 2.20 22.50
CA ASN A 53 -5.43 1.54 22.72
C ASN A 53 -5.36 0.26 21.89
N ASP A 54 -4.54 0.27 20.83
CA ASP A 54 -4.31 -0.87 19.93
C ASP A 54 -3.22 -1.83 20.47
N GLY A 55 -2.88 -1.76 21.77
CA GLY A 55 -1.85 -2.59 22.40
C GLY A 55 -0.45 -1.99 22.30
N GLU A 56 0.58 -2.82 22.40
CA GLU A 56 1.97 -2.35 22.34
C GLU A 56 2.31 -1.75 20.96
N TRP A 57 3.08 -0.67 20.94
CA TRP A 57 3.60 -0.02 19.74
C TRP A 57 4.54 -0.97 19.00
N ALA A 58 4.04 -1.48 17.87
CA ALA A 58 4.75 -2.39 16.99
C ALA A 58 5.79 -1.68 16.10
N GLY A 59 5.71 -0.36 15.95
CA GLY A 59 6.56 0.33 14.99
C GLY A 59 7.94 0.74 15.48
N ASN A 60 8.75 1.21 14.53
CA ASN A 60 10.10 1.68 14.81
C ASN A 60 10.11 2.82 15.86
N LYS A 61 10.88 2.64 16.94
CA LYS A 61 11.01 3.64 18.04
C LYS A 61 12.15 4.65 17.83
N THR A 62 12.84 4.58 16.68
CA THR A 62 14.01 5.40 16.33
C THR A 62 13.67 6.37 15.18
N VAL A 63 13.09 5.87 14.09
CA VAL A 63 12.69 6.66 12.91
C VAL A 63 11.25 7.12 13.08
N LEU A 64 11.08 8.23 13.81
CA LEU A 64 9.75 8.78 14.13
C LEU A 64 9.21 9.69 13.03
N ILE A 65 10.08 10.31 12.24
CA ILE A 65 9.70 11.26 11.18
C ILE A 65 9.79 10.56 9.84
N ASP A 66 8.72 10.67 9.06
CA ASP A 66 8.66 10.18 7.69
C ASP A 66 9.25 11.21 6.71
N GLU A 67 10.49 10.96 6.28
CA GLU A 67 11.19 11.79 5.28
C GLU A 67 10.88 11.39 3.83
N LEU A 68 10.21 10.24 3.61
CA LEU A 68 9.83 9.82 2.26
C LEU A 68 8.65 10.63 1.75
N MET A 69 7.79 11.08 2.68
CA MET A 69 6.66 11.95 2.41
C MET A 69 5.82 11.44 1.23
N LEU A 70 5.53 10.14 1.19
CA LEU A 70 4.67 9.48 0.19
C LEU A 70 3.20 9.58 0.57
N GLY A 71 2.30 9.15 -0.33
CA GLY A 71 0.86 9.14 -0.11
C GLY A 71 0.16 10.43 -0.51
N LYS A 72 -1.16 10.34 -0.65
CA LYS A 72 -2.04 11.49 -0.93
C LYS A 72 -2.22 12.39 0.28
N TYR A 73 -2.18 11.81 1.47
CA TYR A 73 -2.27 12.49 2.75
C TYR A 73 -1.00 12.28 3.56
N PHE A 74 -0.77 13.18 4.49
CA PHE A 74 0.33 13.09 5.45
C PHE A 74 -0.17 13.59 6.78
N PHE A 75 0.27 13.00 7.88
CA PHE A 75 -0.05 13.54 9.20
C PHE A 75 1.19 13.72 10.05
N GLU A 76 1.12 14.74 10.90
CA GLU A 76 2.11 15.07 11.90
C GLU A 76 1.49 15.02 13.29
N VAL A 77 2.27 14.51 14.24
CA VAL A 77 2.03 14.66 15.68
C VAL A 77 3.02 15.69 16.19
N GLN A 78 2.51 16.77 16.78
CA GLN A 78 3.32 17.91 17.22
C GLN A 78 3.19 18.15 18.73
N ASP A 79 4.31 18.50 19.38
CA ASP A 79 4.29 19.04 20.74
C ASP A 79 3.67 20.44 20.74
N PRO A 80 2.55 20.70 21.46
CA PRO A 80 1.79 21.94 21.35
C PRO A 80 2.52 23.14 21.98
N LYS A 81 3.58 22.91 22.75
CA LYS A 81 4.37 24.00 23.37
C LYS A 81 5.41 24.56 22.42
N SER A 82 6.00 23.71 21.59
CA SER A 82 7.12 24.06 20.71
C SER A 82 6.79 24.00 19.22
N ASN A 83 5.63 23.42 18.85
CA ASN A 83 5.25 23.03 17.49
C ASN A 83 6.26 22.07 16.84
N LYS A 84 7.06 21.37 17.63
CA LYS A 84 8.01 20.39 17.14
C LYS A 84 7.26 19.14 16.68
N VAL A 85 7.51 18.70 15.45
CA VAL A 85 7.07 17.39 14.96
C VAL A 85 7.80 16.29 15.73
N ILE A 86 7.03 15.41 16.36
CA ILE A 86 7.53 14.31 17.19
C ILE A 86 7.22 12.93 16.60
N TYR A 87 6.29 12.87 15.64
CA TYR A 87 6.01 11.69 14.80
C TYR A 87 5.32 12.14 13.50
N SER A 88 5.56 11.46 12.38
CA SER A 88 4.82 11.70 11.14
C SER A 88 4.77 10.48 10.23
N ARG A 89 3.71 10.34 9.43
CA ARG A 89 3.58 9.31 8.39
C ARG A 89 2.72 9.78 7.22
N GLY A 90 3.13 9.41 6.01
CA GLY A 90 2.30 9.49 4.81
C GLY A 90 1.28 8.35 4.73
N TYR A 91 0.15 8.57 4.07
CA TYR A 91 -0.86 7.55 3.82
C TYR A 91 -1.77 7.94 2.65
N SER A 92 -2.53 6.97 2.16
CA SER A 92 -3.65 7.19 1.23
C SER A 92 -4.91 6.59 1.85
N SER A 93 -6.09 6.96 1.34
CA SER A 93 -7.36 6.49 1.90
C SER A 93 -8.39 6.18 0.83
N ILE A 94 -9.41 5.41 1.22
CA ILE A 94 -10.56 5.11 0.36
C ILE A 94 -11.24 6.40 -0.11
N TYR A 95 -11.38 7.40 0.77
CA TYR A 95 -11.89 8.71 0.39
C TYR A 95 -10.99 9.38 -0.67
N GLY A 96 -9.68 9.36 -0.46
CA GLY A 96 -8.71 9.96 -1.39
C GLY A 96 -8.78 9.38 -2.79
N GLU A 97 -9.16 8.12 -2.92
CA GLU A 97 -9.49 7.50 -4.19
C GLU A 97 -10.89 7.91 -4.69
N TRP A 98 -11.90 7.72 -3.85
CA TRP A 98 -13.31 7.98 -4.15
C TRP A 98 -13.58 9.40 -4.66
N GLU A 99 -12.92 10.42 -4.10
CA GLU A 99 -13.16 11.82 -4.45
C GLU A 99 -12.90 12.14 -5.93
N THR A 100 -12.15 11.26 -6.62
CA THR A 100 -11.82 11.40 -8.04
C THR A 100 -12.79 10.64 -8.97
N THR A 101 -13.80 9.99 -8.40
CA THR A 101 -14.83 9.25 -9.15
C THR A 101 -15.97 10.17 -9.61
N PRO A 102 -16.75 9.77 -10.64
CA PRO A 102 -17.95 10.52 -11.03
C PRO A 102 -18.98 10.64 -9.90
N GLU A 103 -19.08 9.64 -9.02
CA GLU A 103 -20.03 9.64 -7.90
C GLU A 103 -19.78 10.81 -6.96
N ALA A 104 -18.51 11.11 -6.64
CA ALA A 104 -18.13 12.19 -5.75
C ALA A 104 -18.45 13.59 -6.30
N LYS A 105 -18.71 13.73 -7.61
CA LYS A 105 -19.15 15.00 -8.21
C LYS A 105 -20.62 15.29 -7.92
N GLU A 106 -21.40 14.26 -7.66
CA GLU A 106 -22.85 14.34 -7.49
C GLU A 106 -23.29 14.09 -6.05
N ASN A 107 -22.48 13.38 -5.26
CA ASN A 107 -22.86 12.88 -3.94
C ASN A 107 -21.84 13.23 -2.86
N TRP A 108 -22.31 13.24 -1.62
CA TRP A 108 -21.46 13.26 -0.44
C TRP A 108 -21.12 11.83 -0.01
N GLY A 109 -19.86 11.62 0.36
CA GLY A 109 -19.34 10.37 0.92
C GLY A 109 -18.94 10.55 2.38
N SER A 110 -18.93 9.46 3.13
CA SER A 110 -18.47 9.40 4.52
C SER A 110 -17.69 8.11 4.73
N PHE A 111 -16.42 8.24 5.11
CA PHE A 111 -15.50 7.13 5.26
C PHE A 111 -14.93 7.16 6.68
N HIS A 112 -14.98 6.03 7.37
CA HIS A 112 -14.34 5.90 8.68
C HIS A 112 -12.87 5.56 8.48
N GLU A 113 -11.97 6.30 9.12
CA GLU A 113 -10.53 6.18 8.96
C GLU A 113 -9.83 6.22 10.33
N SER A 114 -8.58 5.78 10.38
CA SER A 114 -7.78 5.77 11.61
C SER A 114 -6.34 6.19 11.35
N LEU A 115 -5.79 7.05 12.21
CA LEU A 115 -4.35 7.26 12.34
C LEU A 115 -3.82 6.39 13.49
N ARG A 116 -2.68 5.73 13.30
CA ARG A 116 -1.99 4.98 14.35
C ARG A 116 -0.61 5.59 14.62
N PHE A 117 -0.30 5.83 15.88
CA PHE A 117 0.98 6.39 16.32
C PHE A 117 1.25 6.02 17.78
N PRO A 118 2.50 6.16 18.28
CA PRO A 118 2.81 5.92 19.68
C PRO A 118 1.95 6.76 20.62
N TRP A 119 1.44 6.16 21.69
CA TRP A 119 0.54 6.84 22.62
C TRP A 119 1.26 7.99 23.33
N PRO A 120 0.78 9.25 23.21
CA PRO A 120 1.47 10.40 23.77
C PRO A 120 1.29 10.51 25.29
N LYS A 121 2.34 10.94 25.99
CA LYS A 121 2.33 11.17 27.45
C LYS A 121 1.59 12.44 27.87
N GLN A 122 1.41 13.37 26.94
CA GLN A 122 0.84 14.69 27.13
C GLN A 122 -0.07 15.02 25.95
N ASN A 123 -0.80 16.14 26.00
CA ASN A 123 -1.56 16.60 24.84
C ASN A 123 -0.63 16.84 23.64
N VAL A 124 -1.10 16.49 22.45
CA VAL A 124 -0.40 16.70 21.17
C VAL A 124 -1.36 17.29 20.15
N ASN A 125 -0.84 18.05 19.19
CA ASN A 125 -1.62 18.47 18.03
C ASN A 125 -1.41 17.47 16.91
N ILE A 126 -2.51 17.00 16.31
CA ILE A 126 -2.50 16.23 15.08
C ILE A 126 -2.83 17.17 13.94
N LEU A 127 -1.96 17.24 12.94
CA LEU A 127 -2.22 17.95 11.70
C LEU A 127 -2.29 16.93 10.57
N ILE A 128 -3.40 16.94 9.82
CA ILE A 128 -3.50 16.21 8.55
C ILE A 128 -3.30 17.21 7.42
N TYR A 129 -2.54 16.78 6.42
CA TYR A 129 -2.24 17.52 5.21
C TYR A 129 -2.71 16.74 3.99
N LYS A 130 -3.13 17.46 2.94
CA LYS A 130 -3.36 16.93 1.59
C LYS A 130 -2.20 17.29 0.68
N ARG A 131 -1.81 16.37 -0.18
CA ARG A 131 -0.85 16.66 -1.24
C ARG A 131 -1.45 17.63 -2.24
N ASN A 132 -0.69 18.68 -2.55
CA ASN A 132 -1.06 19.68 -3.53
C ASN A 132 -0.42 19.41 -4.90
N ILE A 133 -0.83 20.18 -5.90
CA ILE A 133 -0.42 20.01 -7.31
C ILE A 133 1.09 20.15 -7.55
N ASN A 134 1.83 20.73 -6.61
CA ASN A 134 3.29 20.88 -6.66
C ASN A 134 4.02 19.76 -5.90
N ASN A 135 3.32 18.67 -5.55
CA ASN A 135 3.77 17.62 -4.64
C ASN A 135 4.17 18.10 -3.23
N GLY A 136 3.76 19.31 -2.84
CA GLY A 136 3.82 19.79 -1.46
C GLY A 136 2.61 19.32 -0.65
N PHE A 137 2.51 19.76 0.60
CA PHE A 137 1.43 19.41 1.52
C PHE A 137 0.78 20.65 2.11
N ASP A 138 -0.54 20.76 1.97
CA ASP A 138 -1.34 21.84 2.54
C ASP A 138 -2.14 21.29 3.74
N PRO A 139 -2.16 21.98 4.90
CA PRO A 139 -2.88 21.51 6.08
C PRO A 139 -4.39 21.60 5.85
N ILE A 140 -5.11 20.52 6.13
CA ILE A 140 -6.56 20.41 5.91
C ILE A 140 -7.34 20.13 7.20
N TRP A 141 -6.68 19.65 8.26
CA TRP A 141 -7.30 19.43 9.56
C TRP A 141 -6.29 19.55 10.69
N GLU A 142 -6.73 20.14 11.80
CA GLU A 142 -5.99 20.16 13.06
C GLU A 142 -6.91 19.65 14.18
N TYR A 143 -6.39 18.74 15.00
CA TYR A 143 -7.08 18.22 16.16
C TYR A 143 -6.14 18.10 17.36
N GLN A 144 -6.51 18.73 18.47
CA GLN A 144 -5.76 18.58 19.72
C GLN A 144 -6.16 17.29 20.43
N VAL A 145 -5.26 16.32 20.42
CA VAL A 145 -5.39 15.07 21.16
C VAL A 145 -5.12 15.32 22.64
N ASN A 146 -6.05 14.86 23.48
CA ASN A 146 -5.87 14.75 24.92
C ASN A 146 -5.87 13.25 25.29
N PRO A 147 -4.74 12.67 25.73
CA PRO A 147 -4.67 11.24 26.06
C PRO A 147 -5.53 10.84 27.28
N LEU A 148 -6.06 11.81 28.03
CA LEU A 148 -6.98 11.61 29.16
C LEU A 148 -8.43 11.96 28.81
N HIS A 149 -8.75 12.18 27.54
CA HIS A 149 -10.11 12.48 27.10
C HIS A 149 -11.06 11.32 27.42
N HIS A 150 -12.34 11.58 27.71
CA HIS A 150 -13.31 10.53 28.05
C HIS A 150 -13.66 9.57 26.89
N ARG A 151 -13.32 9.95 25.65
CA ARG A 151 -13.35 9.10 24.43
C ARG A 151 -11.97 8.51 24.09
N ALA A 152 -11.02 8.56 25.02
CA ALA A 152 -9.76 7.83 24.95
C ALA A 152 -9.87 6.54 25.78
N PHE A 153 -10.10 5.43 25.09
CA PHE A 153 -10.25 4.11 25.68
C PHE A 153 -8.88 3.47 25.83
N THR A 154 -8.34 3.53 27.05
CA THR A 154 -7.00 3.03 27.40
C THR A 154 -6.96 1.56 27.79
N ALA A 155 -8.14 0.94 27.94
CA ALA A 155 -8.23 -0.47 28.28
C ALA A 155 -7.49 -1.31 27.22
N PRO A 156 -6.75 -2.37 27.62
CA PRO A 156 -6.08 -3.24 26.67
C PRO A 156 -7.05 -3.83 25.65
N VAL A 157 -6.53 -4.13 24.46
CA VAL A 157 -7.28 -4.84 23.41
C VAL A 157 -7.90 -6.10 24.00
N LYS A 158 -9.18 -6.30 23.73
CA LYS A 158 -9.85 -7.53 24.13
C LYS A 158 -9.46 -8.64 23.17
N ASP A 159 -8.81 -9.67 23.70
CA ASP A 159 -8.48 -10.85 22.91
C ASP A 159 -9.76 -11.70 22.69
N HIS A 160 -10.34 -11.57 21.50
CA HIS A 160 -11.54 -12.30 21.08
C HIS A 160 -11.32 -13.13 19.81
N TYR A 161 -10.11 -13.09 19.25
CA TYR A 161 -9.76 -13.77 18.01
C TYR A 161 -8.73 -14.84 18.29
N ASN A 162 -8.81 -15.96 17.57
CA ASN A 162 -7.67 -16.87 17.55
C ASN A 162 -6.57 -16.25 16.71
N THR A 163 -5.36 -16.18 17.26
CA THR A 163 -4.19 -15.65 16.58
C THR A 163 -3.12 -16.73 16.46
N PHE A 164 -2.29 -16.64 15.43
CA PHE A 164 -1.14 -17.53 15.28
C PHE A 164 0.01 -16.83 14.56
N ASP A 165 1.22 -17.24 14.89
CA ASP A 165 2.44 -16.79 14.25
C ASP A 165 2.62 -17.53 12.91
N VAL A 166 2.93 -16.79 11.84
CA VAL A 166 3.26 -17.35 10.52
C VAL A 166 4.77 -17.33 10.32
N VAL A 167 5.39 -16.16 10.52
CA VAL A 167 6.85 -15.95 10.46
C VAL A 167 7.23 -14.95 11.54
N ILE A 168 8.13 -15.28 12.48
CA ILE A 168 8.58 -14.35 13.51
C ILE A 168 10.11 -14.27 13.50
N ASN A 169 10.64 -13.10 13.12
CA ASN A 169 12.08 -12.87 13.00
C ASN A 169 12.64 -11.92 14.08
N GLY A 170 11.79 -11.32 14.92
CA GLY A 170 12.25 -10.46 16.01
C GLY A 170 11.16 -9.80 16.82
N ALA A 171 11.57 -8.87 17.67
CA ALA A 171 10.66 -8.00 18.42
C ALA A 171 9.98 -7.02 17.45
N PRO A 172 8.67 -6.75 17.60
CA PRO A 172 7.92 -5.97 16.63
C PRO A 172 8.55 -4.62 16.28
N GLU A 173 9.03 -3.88 17.29
CA GLU A 173 9.59 -2.53 17.08
C GLU A 173 10.90 -2.46 16.28
N LYS A 174 11.40 -3.61 15.80
CA LYS A 174 12.61 -3.76 14.97
C LYS A 174 12.35 -4.45 13.64
N GLN A 175 11.10 -4.79 13.36
CA GLN A 175 10.65 -5.58 12.22
C GLN A 175 9.58 -4.80 11.46
N VAL A 176 9.33 -5.22 10.23
CA VAL A 176 8.09 -4.89 9.53
C VAL A 176 7.05 -5.92 9.99
N ASP A 177 6.12 -5.50 10.84
CA ASP A 177 5.07 -6.38 11.35
C ASP A 177 3.81 -6.30 10.47
N ILE A 178 3.48 -7.44 9.86
CA ILE A 178 2.31 -7.63 9.02
C ILE A 178 1.30 -8.49 9.77
N VAL A 179 0.05 -8.04 9.84
CA VAL A 179 -1.08 -8.88 10.24
C VAL A 179 -1.85 -9.36 9.01
N VAL A 180 -2.12 -10.65 8.95
CA VAL A 180 -2.95 -11.29 7.93
C VAL A 180 -4.33 -11.59 8.53
N LEU A 181 -5.39 -11.06 7.91
CA LEU A 181 -6.78 -11.31 8.28
C LEU A 181 -7.46 -12.22 7.25
N GLY A 182 -8.41 -13.04 7.71
CA GLY A 182 -9.17 -13.94 6.85
C GLY A 182 -10.57 -13.42 6.54
N GLU A 183 -10.88 -13.15 5.28
CA GLU A 183 -12.21 -12.72 4.86
C GLU A 183 -12.93 -13.82 4.06
N GLY A 184 -14.21 -14.05 4.36
CA GLY A 184 -15.03 -15.08 3.72
C GLY A 184 -14.66 -16.52 4.08
N TYR A 185 -13.83 -16.75 5.11
CA TYR A 185 -13.56 -18.10 5.61
C TYR A 185 -14.57 -18.44 6.71
N ALA A 186 -15.40 -19.47 6.51
CA ALA A 186 -16.27 -19.97 7.57
C ALA A 186 -15.44 -20.66 8.68
N ALA A 187 -16.07 -20.98 9.81
CA ALA A 187 -15.40 -21.67 10.91
C ALA A 187 -14.70 -22.98 10.46
N ASP A 188 -15.32 -23.73 9.55
CA ASP A 188 -14.76 -24.97 9.00
C ASP A 188 -13.60 -24.72 8.01
N ASP A 189 -13.46 -23.50 7.49
CA ASP A 189 -12.40 -23.09 6.54
C ASP A 189 -11.13 -22.59 7.25
N MET A 190 -11.09 -22.50 8.58
CA MET A 190 -9.91 -21.96 9.29
C MET A 190 -8.63 -22.77 9.01
N GLY A 191 -8.75 -24.07 8.73
CA GLY A 191 -7.63 -24.89 8.29
C GLY A 191 -7.09 -24.48 6.91
N LYS A 192 -7.94 -23.96 6.03
CA LYS A 192 -7.58 -23.38 4.74
C LYS A 192 -6.94 -22.00 4.93
N PHE A 193 -7.56 -21.12 5.72
CA PHE A 193 -7.01 -19.79 6.04
C PHE A 193 -5.56 -19.86 6.55
N ARG A 194 -5.26 -20.77 7.48
CA ARG A 194 -3.88 -20.94 7.99
C ARG A 194 -2.87 -21.27 6.88
N LYS A 195 -3.27 -22.09 5.89
CA LYS A 195 -2.42 -22.41 4.74
C LYS A 195 -2.28 -21.23 3.79
N ASP A 196 -3.37 -20.48 3.59
CA ASP A 196 -3.37 -19.31 2.72
C ASP A 196 -2.52 -18.17 3.31
N ALA A 197 -2.55 -17.98 4.64
CA ALA A 197 -1.66 -17.06 5.35
C ALA A 197 -0.17 -17.46 5.21
N GLN A 198 0.14 -18.76 5.32
CA GLN A 198 1.49 -19.27 5.08
C GLN A 198 1.93 -19.03 3.63
N ARG A 199 1.05 -19.31 2.66
CA ARG A 199 1.33 -19.10 1.24
C ARG A 199 1.56 -17.61 0.93
N PHE A 200 0.77 -16.71 1.51
CA PHE A 200 1.01 -15.27 1.41
C PHE A 200 2.41 -14.90 1.90
N ALA A 201 2.78 -15.35 3.11
CA ALA A 201 4.11 -15.12 3.67
C ALA A 201 5.22 -15.67 2.77
N ASP A 202 5.10 -16.91 2.30
CA ASP A 202 6.08 -17.55 1.44
C ASP A 202 6.26 -16.81 0.12
N VAL A 203 5.17 -16.43 -0.55
CA VAL A 203 5.22 -15.71 -1.83
C VAL A 203 5.85 -14.32 -1.66
N LEU A 204 5.39 -13.57 -0.65
CA LEU A 204 5.92 -12.24 -0.38
C LEU A 204 7.41 -12.30 -0.07
N LEU A 205 7.81 -13.14 0.89
CA LEU A 205 9.19 -13.25 1.36
C LEU A 205 10.13 -14.00 0.41
N ASN A 206 9.62 -14.55 -0.70
CA ASN A 206 10.46 -15.08 -1.80
C ASN A 206 10.52 -14.13 -3.00
N THR A 207 9.83 -12.98 -2.97
CA THR A 207 9.89 -11.99 -4.03
C THR A 207 10.89 -10.88 -3.69
N GLU A 208 11.78 -10.51 -4.61
CA GLU A 208 12.72 -9.40 -4.37
C GLU A 208 12.02 -8.04 -4.44
N PRO A 209 12.32 -7.10 -3.53
CA PRO A 209 13.44 -7.13 -2.58
C PRO A 209 13.11 -7.75 -1.21
N PHE A 210 11.85 -8.13 -0.95
CA PHE A 210 11.45 -8.71 0.35
C PHE A 210 12.31 -9.93 0.71
N ALA A 211 12.66 -10.78 -0.27
CA ALA A 211 13.51 -11.94 -0.08
C ALA A 211 14.90 -11.62 0.50
N SER A 212 15.58 -10.61 -0.06
CA SER A 212 16.87 -10.14 0.48
C SER A 212 16.76 -9.55 1.89
N PHE A 213 15.57 -9.14 2.31
CA PHE A 213 15.30 -8.56 3.63
C PHE A 213 14.40 -9.45 4.50
N LYS A 214 14.21 -10.74 4.18
CA LYS A 214 13.19 -11.58 4.85
C LYS A 214 13.29 -11.60 6.38
N GLU A 215 14.52 -11.54 6.92
CA GLU A 215 14.82 -11.49 8.36
C GLU A 215 14.38 -10.18 9.05
N LYS A 216 13.85 -9.23 8.29
CA LYS A 216 13.30 -7.95 8.73
C LYS A 216 11.77 -7.94 8.82
N PHE A 217 11.11 -9.05 8.51
CA PHE A 217 9.65 -9.15 8.52
C PHE A 217 9.18 -10.11 9.60
N SER A 218 8.09 -9.75 10.28
CA SER A 218 7.30 -10.68 11.08
C SER A 218 5.85 -10.65 10.60
N ILE A 219 5.25 -11.82 10.46
CA ILE A 219 3.90 -12.02 9.93
C ILE A 219 3.12 -12.83 10.96
N ARG A 220 2.02 -12.26 11.44
CA ARG A 220 1.04 -12.92 12.30
C ARG A 220 -0.29 -12.96 11.58
N ALA A 221 -1.17 -13.85 12.01
CA ALA A 221 -2.48 -13.99 11.42
C ALA A 221 -3.56 -14.03 12.50
N VAL A 222 -4.73 -13.52 12.14
CA VAL A 222 -5.91 -13.42 12.99
C VAL A 222 -7.07 -14.11 12.27
N GLU A 223 -7.66 -15.10 12.95
CA GLU A 223 -8.84 -15.81 12.46
C GLU A 223 -10.08 -14.96 12.67
N THR A 224 -10.69 -14.51 11.57
CA THR A 224 -11.92 -13.73 11.53
C THR A 224 -13.02 -14.57 10.87
N PRO A 225 -13.62 -15.54 11.59
CA PRO A 225 -14.56 -16.49 11.00
C PRO A 225 -15.82 -15.80 10.50
N ALA A 226 -16.12 -15.97 9.21
CA ALA A 226 -17.34 -15.51 8.58
C ALA A 226 -18.52 -16.46 8.88
N PRO A 227 -19.78 -15.98 8.84
CA PRO A 227 -20.96 -16.84 8.99
C PRO A 227 -21.06 -17.91 7.90
N HIS A 228 -20.60 -17.60 6.69
CA HIS A 228 -20.61 -18.47 5.51
C HIS A 228 -19.33 -18.25 4.69
N SER A 229 -18.94 -19.25 3.92
CA SER A 229 -17.80 -19.17 3.01
C SER A 229 -18.09 -18.24 1.81
N GLY A 230 -17.10 -17.47 1.38
CA GLY A 230 -17.18 -16.56 0.23
C GLY A 230 -17.35 -15.09 0.62
N VAL A 231 -17.16 -14.21 -0.37
CA VAL A 231 -17.20 -12.74 -0.22
C VAL A 231 -18.34 -12.15 -1.03
N ASN A 232 -18.71 -10.89 -0.76
CA ASN A 232 -19.82 -10.21 -1.39
C ASN A 232 -19.48 -9.77 -2.83
N HIS A 233 -20.34 -10.13 -3.81
CA HIS A 233 -20.23 -9.71 -5.23
C HIS A 233 -21.52 -9.04 -5.72
N PRO A 234 -21.71 -7.74 -5.45
CA PRO A 234 -22.92 -7.03 -5.86
C PRO A 234 -23.21 -7.09 -7.37
N HIS A 235 -22.17 -6.99 -8.22
CA HIS A 235 -22.31 -7.03 -9.68
C HIS A 235 -22.75 -8.41 -10.23
N GLN A 236 -22.66 -9.45 -9.42
CA GLN A 236 -23.05 -10.82 -9.77
C GLN A 236 -24.28 -11.29 -8.97
N ASP A 237 -24.98 -10.36 -8.29
CA ASP A 237 -26.13 -10.62 -7.43
C ASP A 237 -25.83 -11.59 -6.25
N ILE A 238 -24.55 -11.74 -5.87
CA ILE A 238 -24.14 -12.52 -4.69
C ILE A 238 -24.10 -11.57 -3.50
N GLN A 239 -25.04 -11.74 -2.58
CA GLN A 239 -25.18 -10.92 -1.39
C GLN A 239 -24.78 -11.73 -0.16
N THR A 240 -23.63 -11.43 0.43
CA THR A 240 -23.19 -12.03 1.71
C THR A 240 -22.69 -10.96 2.67
N ARG A 241 -22.87 -11.20 3.96
CA ARG A 241 -22.24 -10.42 5.03
C ARG A 241 -21.12 -11.26 5.60
N SER A 242 -19.91 -10.96 5.16
CA SER A 242 -18.69 -11.63 5.56
C SER A 242 -18.13 -11.02 6.86
N ALA A 243 -16.97 -11.48 7.34
CA ALA A 243 -16.50 -11.17 8.69
C ALA A 243 -16.00 -9.73 8.85
N LEU A 244 -15.38 -9.16 7.82
CA LEU A 244 -14.76 -7.83 7.83
C LEU A 244 -15.48 -6.85 6.89
N SER A 245 -16.64 -7.24 6.36
CA SER A 245 -17.45 -6.46 5.42
C SER A 245 -16.69 -6.02 4.17
N VAL A 246 -15.74 -6.82 3.69
CA VAL A 246 -15.13 -6.59 2.38
C VAL A 246 -16.15 -6.91 1.28
N THR A 247 -16.18 -6.06 0.26
CA THR A 247 -17.05 -6.26 -0.89
C THR A 247 -16.31 -5.95 -2.19
N TYR A 248 -16.58 -6.74 -3.23
CA TYR A 248 -16.24 -6.39 -4.60
C TYR A 248 -17.12 -5.23 -5.09
N GLY A 249 -16.72 -4.59 -6.19
CA GLY A 249 -17.49 -3.51 -6.81
C GLY A 249 -17.15 -2.12 -6.27
N ALA A 250 -16.03 -1.97 -5.55
CA ALA A 250 -15.60 -0.66 -5.07
C ALA A 250 -15.51 0.32 -6.24
N PHE A 251 -16.15 1.48 -6.09
CA PHE A 251 -16.23 2.54 -7.12
C PHE A 251 -16.77 2.05 -8.47
N ASN A 252 -17.72 1.11 -8.43
CA ASN A 252 -18.35 0.50 -9.60
C ASN A 252 -17.36 -0.31 -10.48
N SER A 253 -16.24 -0.73 -9.91
CA SER A 253 -15.26 -1.61 -10.53
C SER A 253 -15.45 -3.04 -10.07
N GLU A 254 -15.92 -3.90 -10.96
CA GLU A 254 -16.34 -5.28 -10.67
C GLU A 254 -15.32 -6.08 -9.82
N ARG A 255 -14.02 -5.87 -10.04
CA ARG A 255 -12.94 -6.66 -9.41
C ARG A 255 -12.19 -5.91 -8.31
N TYR A 256 -12.53 -4.66 -8.06
CA TYR A 256 -11.93 -3.88 -6.99
C TYR A 256 -12.67 -4.19 -5.70
N ALA A 257 -11.96 -4.70 -4.70
CA ALA A 257 -12.54 -5.16 -3.45
C ALA A 257 -11.96 -4.40 -2.26
N LEU A 258 -12.80 -3.73 -1.48
CA LEU A 258 -12.39 -2.96 -0.31
C LEU A 258 -13.25 -3.29 0.91
N GLY A 259 -12.63 -3.20 2.08
CA GLY A 259 -13.30 -3.26 3.38
C GLY A 259 -13.62 -1.86 3.90
N TYR A 260 -14.91 -1.52 3.95
CA TYR A 260 -15.37 -0.19 4.37
C TYR A 260 -15.58 -0.08 5.90
N ASP A 261 -15.68 -1.22 6.61
CA ASP A 261 -15.79 -1.23 8.08
C ASP A 261 -14.40 -1.13 8.72
N ASN A 262 -13.82 0.07 8.66
CA ASN A 262 -12.48 0.33 9.17
C ASN A 262 -12.35 -0.01 10.67
N LYS A 263 -13.37 0.27 11.48
CA LYS A 263 -13.33 -0.11 12.92
C LYS A 263 -13.15 -1.60 13.08
N LEU A 264 -13.98 -2.40 12.42
CA LEU A 264 -13.94 -3.85 12.55
C LEU A 264 -12.59 -4.42 12.10
N ILE A 265 -12.06 -3.92 10.98
CA ILE A 265 -10.73 -4.30 10.47
C ILE A 265 -9.64 -3.92 11.47
N ARG A 266 -9.66 -2.70 12.02
CA ARG A 266 -8.65 -2.24 12.99
C ARG A 266 -8.72 -2.98 14.32
N GLU A 267 -9.91 -3.31 14.80
CA GLU A 267 -10.10 -4.15 15.99
C GLU A 267 -9.55 -5.57 15.77
N ALA A 268 -9.78 -6.16 14.59
CA ALA A 268 -9.22 -7.46 14.24
C ALA A 268 -7.68 -7.41 14.12
N SER A 269 -7.15 -6.42 13.41
CA SER A 269 -5.69 -6.22 13.29
C SER A 269 -5.01 -6.04 14.65
N ALA A 270 -5.63 -5.29 15.57
CA ALA A 270 -5.08 -5.01 16.90
C ALA A 270 -5.01 -6.22 17.84
N ALA A 271 -5.56 -7.38 17.44
CA ALA A 271 -5.38 -8.64 18.19
C ALA A 271 -3.91 -9.08 18.28
N VAL A 272 -3.04 -8.55 17.42
CA VAL A 272 -1.59 -8.77 17.41
C VAL A 272 -0.83 -7.47 17.16
N PRO A 273 0.47 -7.37 17.52
CA PRO A 273 1.31 -6.27 17.07
C PRO A 273 1.38 -6.23 15.54
N TYR A 274 1.11 -5.06 14.96
CA TYR A 274 1.12 -4.85 13.50
C TYR A 274 1.39 -3.39 13.11
N GLU A 275 1.92 -3.21 11.91
CA GLU A 275 1.99 -1.92 11.19
C GLU A 275 1.26 -2.00 9.85
N PHE A 276 1.35 -3.13 9.16
CA PHE A 276 0.72 -3.37 7.86
C PHE A 276 -0.35 -4.45 7.94
N THR A 277 -1.39 -4.36 7.11
CA THR A 277 -2.52 -5.30 7.13
C THR A 277 -2.75 -5.91 5.76
N ALA A 278 -2.85 -7.24 5.70
CA ALA A 278 -3.24 -7.98 4.51
C ALA A 278 -4.53 -8.76 4.76
N ILE A 279 -5.54 -8.57 3.92
CA ILE A 279 -6.82 -9.27 4.02
C ILE A 279 -6.92 -10.29 2.88
N LEU A 280 -6.86 -11.57 3.24
CA LEU A 280 -7.00 -12.65 2.26
C LEU A 280 -8.48 -12.97 2.09
N MET A 281 -8.97 -12.98 0.86
CA MET A 281 -10.37 -13.25 0.53
C MET A 281 -10.53 -14.70 0.07
N ASN A 282 -11.33 -15.49 0.78
CA ASN A 282 -11.68 -16.87 0.43
C ASN A 282 -12.60 -16.90 -0.79
N ASP A 283 -12.05 -16.61 -1.96
CA ASP A 283 -12.78 -16.46 -3.20
C ASP A 283 -11.93 -16.89 -4.40
N SER A 284 -12.58 -17.46 -5.41
CA SER A 284 -11.99 -17.85 -6.68
C SER A 284 -12.07 -16.76 -7.75
N ILE A 285 -12.90 -15.75 -7.57
CA ILE A 285 -13.03 -14.64 -8.51
C ILE A 285 -11.84 -13.70 -8.33
N TYR A 286 -11.06 -13.52 -9.39
CA TYR A 286 -9.95 -12.57 -9.41
C TYR A 286 -10.40 -11.17 -8.99
N GLY A 287 -9.80 -10.65 -7.93
CA GLY A 287 -9.99 -9.29 -7.45
C GLY A 287 -9.22 -9.03 -6.16
N GLY A 288 -9.10 -7.76 -5.85
CA GLY A 288 -8.26 -7.27 -4.76
C GLY A 288 -8.13 -5.76 -4.82
N GLY A 289 -7.19 -5.23 -4.05
CA GLY A 289 -6.85 -3.82 -3.99
C GLY A 289 -5.77 -3.56 -2.96
N GLY A 290 -5.03 -2.46 -3.12
CA GLY A 290 -4.00 -2.04 -2.18
C GLY A 290 -3.95 -0.52 -2.08
N ILE A 291 -4.07 0.01 -0.87
CA ILE A 291 -4.00 1.46 -0.60
C ILE A 291 -2.87 1.71 0.40
N TYR A 292 -2.00 2.68 0.07
CA TYR A 292 -0.80 2.99 0.85
C TYR A 292 -1.11 3.26 2.33
N ASN A 293 -0.47 2.49 3.22
CA ASN A 293 -0.66 2.49 4.68
C ASN A 293 -2.12 2.26 5.18
N LEU A 294 -2.99 1.69 4.34
CA LEU A 294 -4.32 1.20 4.74
C LEU A 294 -4.34 -0.33 4.94
N TYR A 295 -4.47 -1.10 3.85
CA TYR A 295 -4.36 -2.56 3.78
C TYR A 295 -4.26 -3.03 2.32
N ILE A 296 -4.05 -4.34 2.13
CA ILE A 296 -4.41 -5.03 0.88
C ILE A 296 -5.66 -5.91 1.05
N THR A 297 -6.37 -6.16 -0.04
CA THR A 297 -7.30 -7.29 -0.21
C THR A 297 -6.82 -8.16 -1.38
N ALA A 298 -6.91 -9.48 -1.26
CA ALA A 298 -6.52 -10.37 -2.36
C ALA A 298 -7.29 -11.71 -2.33
N ALA A 299 -7.92 -12.05 -3.46
CA ALA A 299 -8.55 -13.35 -3.67
C ALA A 299 -7.52 -14.49 -3.75
N VAL A 300 -7.78 -15.60 -3.05
CA VAL A 300 -6.79 -16.66 -2.83
C VAL A 300 -6.97 -17.93 -3.69
N ASP A 301 -8.07 -18.10 -4.41
CA ASP A 301 -8.36 -19.34 -5.16
C ASP A 301 -8.46 -19.12 -6.67
N ASN A 302 -7.57 -18.27 -7.20
CA ASN A 302 -7.46 -17.99 -8.64
C ASN A 302 -6.03 -18.21 -9.16
N ALA A 303 -5.88 -18.28 -10.49
CA ALA A 303 -4.61 -18.52 -11.17
C ALA A 303 -3.53 -17.43 -10.95
N PHE A 304 -3.89 -16.25 -10.47
CA PHE A 304 -3.00 -15.10 -10.28
C PHE A 304 -2.92 -14.62 -8.82
N GLN A 305 -3.38 -15.42 -7.87
CA GLN A 305 -3.34 -15.11 -6.44
C GLN A 305 -1.97 -14.66 -5.93
N GLU A 306 -0.88 -15.32 -6.35
CA GLU A 306 0.48 -14.99 -5.88
C GLU A 306 0.92 -13.62 -6.40
N TYR A 307 0.56 -13.33 -7.65
CA TYR A 307 0.75 -12.01 -8.24
C TYR A 307 -0.05 -10.95 -7.47
N LEU A 308 -1.32 -11.21 -7.16
CA LEU A 308 -2.16 -10.27 -6.41
C LEU A 308 -1.55 -9.96 -5.04
N PHE A 309 -1.10 -10.98 -4.29
CA PHE A 309 -0.49 -10.78 -2.98
C PHE A 309 0.63 -9.74 -3.02
N VAL A 310 1.50 -9.84 -4.03
CA VAL A 310 2.69 -9.00 -4.12
C VAL A 310 2.40 -7.65 -4.77
N HIS A 311 1.58 -7.63 -5.83
CA HIS A 311 1.19 -6.41 -6.53
C HIS A 311 0.45 -5.44 -5.60
N GLU A 312 -0.61 -5.92 -4.93
CA GLU A 312 -1.39 -5.10 -4.02
C GLU A 312 -0.53 -4.66 -2.82
N PHE A 313 0.37 -5.53 -2.34
CA PHE A 313 1.28 -5.15 -1.26
C PHE A 313 2.29 -4.10 -1.71
N GLY A 314 2.66 -4.05 -2.99
CA GLY A 314 3.45 -2.95 -3.56
C GLY A 314 2.78 -1.59 -3.37
N HIS A 315 1.49 -1.48 -3.65
CA HIS A 315 0.70 -0.27 -3.39
C HIS A 315 0.63 0.04 -1.89
N HIS A 316 0.20 -0.94 -1.09
CA HIS A 316 -0.02 -0.75 0.35
C HIS A 316 1.26 -0.40 1.12
N PHE A 317 2.37 -1.04 0.78
CA PHE A 317 3.63 -0.93 1.51
C PHE A 317 4.48 0.25 1.05
N ALA A 318 4.55 0.52 -0.25
CA ALA A 318 5.53 1.46 -0.81
C ALA A 318 4.97 2.52 -1.75
N ASP A 319 3.64 2.71 -1.78
CA ASP A 319 2.96 3.69 -2.62
C ASP A 319 3.42 3.60 -4.08
N LEU A 320 3.63 2.37 -4.57
CA LEU A 320 4.00 2.15 -5.95
C LEU A 320 2.80 2.44 -6.83
N ALA A 321 2.97 3.23 -7.89
CA ALA A 321 1.92 3.41 -8.87
C ALA A 321 1.79 2.16 -9.76
N ASP A 322 0.61 1.97 -10.34
CA ASP A 322 0.47 1.09 -11.49
C ASP A 322 1.34 1.58 -12.64
N GLU A 323 2.11 0.67 -13.25
CA GLU A 323 2.89 0.94 -14.44
C GLU A 323 2.11 0.58 -15.72
N TYR A 324 0.94 -0.06 -15.61
CA TYR A 324 0.10 -0.31 -16.78
C TYR A 324 -0.66 0.93 -17.23
N TYR A 325 -0.91 0.98 -18.54
CA TYR A 325 -1.58 2.11 -19.19
C TYR A 325 -2.66 1.70 -20.20
N THR A 326 -2.89 0.39 -20.37
CA THR A 326 -3.85 -0.16 -21.35
C THR A 326 -5.10 -0.74 -20.70
N SER A 327 -5.21 -0.66 -19.37
CA SER A 327 -6.42 -1.02 -18.62
C SER A 327 -7.28 0.22 -18.39
N ALA A 328 -8.57 0.00 -18.11
CA ALA A 328 -9.44 1.08 -17.65
C ALA A 328 -9.04 1.51 -16.23
N SER A 329 -8.97 2.83 -16.02
CA SER A 329 -8.90 3.45 -14.68
C SER A 329 -10.32 3.63 -14.12
N VAL A 330 -10.47 3.50 -12.81
CA VAL A 330 -11.72 3.80 -12.09
C VAL A 330 -11.79 5.28 -11.66
N TYR A 331 -10.65 5.96 -11.68
CA TYR A 331 -10.49 7.37 -11.36
C TYR A 331 -10.25 8.18 -12.61
N GLU A 332 -10.67 9.45 -12.60
CA GLU A 332 -10.31 10.38 -13.68
C GLU A 332 -8.81 10.67 -13.63
N VAL A 333 -8.11 10.25 -14.69
CA VAL A 333 -6.68 10.50 -14.84
C VAL A 333 -6.47 11.97 -15.15
N ASP A 334 -5.73 12.70 -14.31
CA ASP A 334 -5.39 14.10 -14.57
C ASP A 334 -4.70 14.22 -15.93
N MET A 335 -5.18 15.10 -16.79
CA MET A 335 -4.64 15.30 -18.15
C MET A 335 -3.31 16.06 -18.14
N GLN A 336 -2.93 16.70 -17.02
CA GLN A 336 -1.65 17.36 -16.88
C GLN A 336 -0.56 16.30 -16.60
N HIS A 337 0.54 16.33 -17.33
CA HIS A 337 1.74 15.52 -17.05
C HIS A 337 2.50 16.09 -15.85
N LEU A 338 1.81 16.22 -14.72
CA LEU A 338 2.43 16.54 -13.44
C LEU A 338 3.35 15.39 -13.04
N GLU A 339 4.48 15.72 -12.41
CA GLU A 339 5.37 14.70 -11.88
C GLU A 339 4.63 13.93 -10.78
N PRO A 340 4.43 12.61 -10.92
CA PRO A 340 3.80 11.82 -9.85
C PRO A 340 4.65 11.85 -8.58
N TRP A 341 4.11 11.56 -7.40
CA TRP A 341 4.93 11.45 -6.19
C TRP A 341 5.50 10.03 -6.01
N GLU A 342 4.83 9.02 -6.57
CA GLU A 342 5.21 7.61 -6.52
C GLU A 342 6.59 7.40 -7.15
N LEU A 343 7.39 6.52 -6.56
CA LEU A 343 8.82 6.43 -6.89
C LEU A 343 9.12 5.65 -8.19
N ASN A 344 8.17 4.88 -8.71
CA ASN A 344 8.35 3.98 -9.85
C ASN A 344 7.84 4.53 -11.19
N VAL A 345 7.19 5.69 -11.19
CA VAL A 345 6.70 6.38 -12.39
C VAL A 345 7.15 7.84 -12.40
N THR A 346 7.29 8.42 -13.58
CA THR A 346 7.76 9.82 -13.73
C THR A 346 7.19 10.46 -14.98
N ALA A 347 6.92 11.76 -14.93
CA ALA A 347 6.65 12.58 -16.12
C ALA A 347 7.96 13.15 -16.72
N ASN A 348 9.06 13.06 -15.97
CA ASN A 348 10.36 13.56 -16.36
C ASN A 348 11.19 12.52 -17.14
N ALA A 349 11.41 12.79 -18.43
CA ALA A 349 12.30 12.00 -19.29
C ALA A 349 13.64 12.68 -19.59
N ASP A 350 14.16 13.51 -18.68
CA ASP A 350 15.52 14.02 -18.74
C ASP A 350 16.48 13.10 -17.96
N ALA A 351 17.48 12.57 -18.65
CA ALA A 351 18.51 11.68 -18.08
C ALA A 351 19.24 12.30 -16.87
N ALA A 352 19.36 13.63 -16.80
CA ALA A 352 20.04 14.32 -15.70
C ALA A 352 19.20 14.44 -14.43
N THR A 353 17.86 14.33 -14.54
CA THR A 353 16.93 14.69 -13.46
C THR A 353 15.83 13.66 -13.20
N ILE A 354 15.74 12.59 -13.99
CA ILE A 354 14.82 11.48 -13.77
C ILE A 354 15.01 10.86 -12.37
N LYS A 355 13.91 10.41 -11.75
CA LYS A 355 13.86 9.91 -10.37
C LYS A 355 14.92 8.86 -10.04
N TRP A 356 15.25 7.99 -10.98
CA TRP A 356 16.20 6.87 -10.79
C TRP A 356 17.48 7.04 -11.61
N LYS A 357 17.89 8.29 -11.89
CA LYS A 357 19.09 8.63 -12.69
C LYS A 357 20.36 7.93 -12.23
N ASP A 358 20.50 7.70 -10.93
CA ASP A 358 21.66 7.09 -10.28
C ASP A 358 21.81 5.59 -10.55
N ILE A 359 20.73 4.93 -11.00
CA ILE A 359 20.71 3.51 -11.32
C ILE A 359 20.40 3.23 -12.79
N VAL A 360 20.29 4.24 -13.66
CA VAL A 360 20.13 4.05 -15.11
C VAL A 360 21.32 3.27 -15.66
N THR A 361 21.05 2.24 -16.46
CA THR A 361 22.11 1.44 -17.11
C THR A 361 22.94 2.35 -18.02
N PRO A 362 24.29 2.37 -17.92
CA PRO A 362 25.13 3.25 -18.73
C PRO A 362 24.84 3.14 -20.23
N ASN A 363 24.80 4.29 -20.91
CA ASN A 363 24.51 4.44 -22.35
C ASN A 363 23.07 4.05 -22.78
N THR A 364 22.13 3.89 -21.85
CA THR A 364 20.71 3.70 -22.17
C THR A 364 20.09 5.01 -22.64
N PRO A 365 19.41 5.06 -23.80
CA PRO A 365 18.69 6.26 -24.22
C PRO A 365 17.53 6.58 -23.26
N ILE A 366 17.28 7.87 -23.02
CA ILE A 366 16.16 8.37 -22.23
C ILE A 366 15.42 9.41 -23.09
N PRO A 367 14.14 9.20 -23.46
CA PRO A 367 13.35 7.97 -23.27
C PRO A 367 13.99 6.72 -23.91
N THR A 368 13.71 5.55 -23.33
CA THR A 368 14.22 4.26 -23.80
C THR A 368 13.28 3.68 -24.86
N PRO A 369 13.74 3.50 -26.12
CA PRO A 369 12.92 2.91 -27.18
C PRO A 369 12.50 1.48 -26.84
N TRP A 370 11.25 1.13 -27.13
CA TRP A 370 10.76 -0.23 -26.96
C TRP A 370 9.65 -0.55 -27.97
N GLU A 371 9.24 -1.80 -28.06
CA GLU A 371 8.26 -2.31 -29.04
C GLU A 371 6.80 -1.90 -28.69
N LYS A 372 6.59 -0.64 -28.31
CA LYS A 372 5.34 -0.10 -27.80
C LYS A 372 4.18 -0.31 -28.77
N ALA A 373 4.37 0.01 -30.05
CA ALA A 373 3.32 -0.13 -31.06
C ALA A 373 2.81 -1.58 -31.18
N LYS A 374 3.72 -2.56 -31.09
CA LYS A 374 3.37 -3.99 -31.13
C LYS A 374 2.64 -4.41 -29.85
N TYR A 375 3.08 -3.91 -28.70
CA TYR A 375 2.40 -4.14 -27.41
C TYR A 375 0.98 -3.54 -27.40
N ASP A 376 0.82 -2.29 -27.86
CA ASP A 376 -0.46 -1.58 -27.94
C ASP A 376 -1.47 -2.36 -28.80
N GLU A 377 -1.06 -2.78 -30.00
CA GLU A 377 -1.92 -3.54 -30.91
C GLU A 377 -2.41 -4.85 -30.27
N HIS A 378 -1.53 -5.58 -29.58
CA HIS A 378 -1.91 -6.81 -28.89
C HIS A 378 -2.82 -6.54 -27.69
N SER A 379 -2.50 -5.52 -26.88
CA SER A 379 -3.28 -5.20 -25.68
C SER A 379 -4.70 -4.79 -26.03
N ILE A 380 -4.89 -3.96 -27.06
CA ILE A 380 -6.22 -3.57 -27.55
C ILE A 380 -7.04 -4.80 -27.95
N LYS A 381 -6.49 -5.70 -28.78
CA LYS A 381 -7.17 -6.94 -29.19
C LYS A 381 -7.55 -7.81 -28.00
N LYS A 382 -6.68 -7.91 -26.99
CA LYS A 382 -6.95 -8.69 -25.78
C LYS A 382 -8.03 -8.02 -24.91
N GLN A 383 -8.07 -6.69 -24.81
CA GLN A 383 -9.14 -5.99 -24.07
C GLN A 383 -10.50 -6.16 -24.75
N GLU A 384 -10.58 -6.01 -26.07
CA GLU A 384 -11.80 -6.26 -26.84
C GLU A 384 -12.29 -7.70 -26.61
N LYS A 385 -11.39 -8.68 -26.70
CA LYS A 385 -11.73 -10.08 -26.46
C LYS A 385 -12.20 -10.34 -25.03
N ARG A 386 -11.57 -9.72 -24.04
CA ARG A 386 -11.99 -9.80 -22.63
C ARG A 386 -13.41 -9.26 -22.44
N LEU A 387 -13.74 -8.12 -23.06
CA LEU A 387 -15.10 -7.54 -22.98
C LEU A 387 -16.15 -8.48 -23.60
N GLU A 388 -15.85 -9.10 -24.74
CA GLU A 388 -16.72 -10.12 -25.35
C GLU A 388 -16.93 -11.31 -24.40
N MET A 389 -15.85 -11.83 -23.80
CA MET A 389 -15.90 -12.97 -22.88
C MET A 389 -16.71 -12.66 -21.62
N ARG A 390 -16.55 -11.46 -21.05
CA ARG A 390 -17.35 -10.99 -19.89
C ARG A 390 -18.83 -10.85 -20.25
N LYS A 391 -19.15 -10.25 -21.41
CA LYS A 391 -20.53 -10.16 -21.90
C LYS A 391 -21.16 -11.54 -22.13
N ALA A 392 -20.37 -12.51 -22.58
CA ALA A 392 -20.79 -13.88 -22.76
C ALA A 392 -20.87 -14.70 -21.45
N LYS A 393 -20.44 -14.13 -20.32
CA LYS A 393 -20.39 -14.81 -19.02
C LYS A 393 -19.68 -16.17 -19.09
N VAL A 394 -18.53 -16.20 -19.78
CA VAL A 394 -17.72 -17.41 -19.82
C VAL A 394 -17.27 -17.81 -18.41
N ASP A 395 -16.99 -19.09 -18.22
CA ASP A 395 -16.45 -19.61 -16.96
C ASP A 395 -15.14 -18.90 -16.57
N GLU A 396 -14.94 -18.65 -15.28
CA GLU A 396 -13.74 -17.96 -14.80
C GLU A 396 -12.45 -18.71 -15.16
N LYS A 397 -12.46 -20.05 -15.23
CA LYS A 397 -11.29 -20.83 -15.67
C LYS A 397 -10.88 -20.49 -17.09
N VAL A 398 -11.85 -20.29 -17.98
CA VAL A 398 -11.60 -19.89 -19.38
C VAL A 398 -11.01 -18.48 -19.41
N MET A 399 -11.46 -17.60 -18.52
CA MET A 399 -10.91 -16.26 -18.40
C MET A 399 -9.48 -16.27 -17.84
N GLU A 400 -9.18 -17.13 -16.88
CA GLU A 400 -7.83 -17.33 -16.34
C GLU A 400 -6.87 -17.81 -17.42
N ASP A 401 -7.23 -18.86 -18.16
CA ASP A 401 -6.39 -19.42 -19.22
C ASP A 401 -6.06 -18.36 -20.29
N PHE A 402 -7.03 -17.52 -20.63
CA PHE A 402 -6.83 -16.38 -21.53
C PHE A 402 -5.79 -15.37 -21.00
N PHE A 403 -5.81 -15.06 -19.70
CA PHE A 403 -4.82 -14.16 -19.10
C PHE A 403 -3.46 -14.82 -18.93
N ILE A 404 -3.38 -16.14 -18.75
CA ILE A 404 -2.12 -16.89 -18.71
C ILE A 404 -1.43 -16.82 -20.07
N GLU A 405 -2.18 -17.05 -21.15
CA GLU A 405 -1.69 -16.89 -22.53
C GLU A 405 -1.22 -15.46 -22.78
N LYS A 406 -2.01 -14.46 -22.35
CA LYS A 406 -1.63 -13.05 -22.47
C LYS A 406 -0.31 -12.77 -21.74
N ARG A 407 -0.16 -13.19 -20.48
CA ARG A 407 1.07 -12.99 -19.72
C ARG A 407 2.27 -13.61 -20.44
N ALA A 408 2.14 -14.84 -20.93
CA ALA A 408 3.23 -15.51 -21.64
C ALA A 408 3.66 -14.71 -22.88
N TRP A 409 2.70 -14.15 -23.63
CA TRP A 409 3.00 -13.28 -24.77
C TRP A 409 3.67 -11.96 -24.35
N ASP A 410 3.16 -11.32 -23.28
CA ASP A 410 3.74 -10.09 -22.74
C ASP A 410 5.20 -10.33 -22.32
N ASP A 411 5.47 -11.41 -21.58
CA ASP A 411 6.81 -11.80 -21.16
C ASP A 411 7.73 -12.07 -22.35
N GLU A 412 7.28 -12.85 -23.35
CA GLU A 412 8.05 -13.16 -24.55
C GLU A 412 8.39 -11.90 -25.36
N LEU A 413 7.43 -11.00 -25.57
CA LEU A 413 7.70 -9.76 -26.29
C LEU A 413 8.72 -8.91 -25.53
N LEU A 414 8.46 -8.67 -24.24
CA LEU A 414 9.21 -7.69 -23.46
C LEU A 414 10.62 -8.17 -23.14
N SER A 415 10.85 -9.48 -22.96
CA SER A 415 12.18 -10.05 -22.68
C SER A 415 13.13 -10.02 -23.90
N ASN A 416 12.57 -10.03 -25.11
CA ASN A 416 13.33 -10.11 -26.36
C ASN A 416 13.64 -8.73 -26.98
N MET A 417 13.28 -7.64 -26.32
CA MET A 417 13.56 -6.27 -26.80
C MET A 417 15.03 -5.90 -26.62
N LYS A 418 15.52 -4.97 -27.45
CA LYS A 418 16.91 -4.49 -27.39
C LYS A 418 17.37 -4.02 -26.00
N TYR A 419 16.47 -3.38 -25.25
CA TYR A 419 16.75 -2.80 -23.93
C TYR A 419 15.98 -3.50 -22.81
N SER A 420 15.58 -4.77 -22.99
CA SER A 420 14.77 -5.51 -22.01
C SER A 420 15.39 -5.55 -20.61
N GLU A 421 16.70 -5.77 -20.53
CA GLU A 421 17.48 -5.84 -19.28
C GLU A 421 18.07 -4.50 -18.82
N HIS A 422 17.72 -3.40 -19.50
CA HIS A 422 18.24 -2.07 -19.15
C HIS A 422 17.31 -1.34 -18.17
N ILE A 423 17.93 -0.64 -17.22
CA ILE A 423 17.25 0.35 -16.39
C ILE A 423 17.22 1.66 -17.18
N GLY A 424 16.01 2.11 -17.54
CA GLY A 424 15.78 3.20 -18.49
C GLY A 424 14.52 4.00 -18.18
N ALA A 425 13.89 4.56 -19.20
CA ALA A 425 12.61 5.28 -19.10
C ALA A 425 11.69 4.84 -20.24
N PHE A 426 10.88 3.82 -19.97
CA PHE A 426 9.97 3.21 -20.94
C PHE A 426 8.63 3.94 -20.93
N GLU A 427 8.25 4.55 -22.03
CA GLU A 427 7.01 5.34 -22.10
C GLU A 427 5.76 4.44 -21.93
N GLY A 428 4.77 4.97 -21.23
CA GLY A 428 3.52 4.30 -20.87
C GLY A 428 3.54 3.85 -19.41
N ALA A 429 2.78 4.53 -18.55
CA ALA A 429 2.64 4.21 -17.13
C ALA A 429 1.38 4.86 -16.54
N GLN A 430 0.92 4.40 -15.38
CA GLN A 430 -0.14 5.01 -14.56
C GLN A 430 -1.35 5.43 -15.40
N TYR A 431 -1.91 4.48 -16.14
CA TYR A 431 -3.11 4.67 -16.97
C TYR A 431 -2.93 5.62 -18.17
N LYS A 432 -1.72 6.16 -18.40
CA LYS A 432 -1.39 7.04 -19.51
C LYS A 432 -0.45 6.37 -20.50
N SER A 433 -0.88 6.28 -21.75
CA SER A 433 -0.06 5.74 -22.84
C SER A 433 1.20 6.56 -23.11
N ASN A 434 1.15 7.88 -22.94
CA ASN A 434 2.20 8.80 -23.35
C ASN A 434 2.53 9.81 -22.25
N GLY A 435 3.79 10.25 -22.20
CA GLY A 435 4.30 11.29 -21.31
C GLY A 435 4.50 10.87 -19.85
N LEU A 436 4.24 9.62 -19.49
CA LEU A 436 4.70 9.00 -18.25
C LEU A 436 5.61 7.82 -18.57
N TYR A 437 6.59 7.57 -17.71
CA TYR A 437 7.65 6.58 -17.92
C TYR A 437 7.82 5.70 -16.70
N ARG A 438 8.18 4.44 -16.95
CA ARG A 438 8.57 3.43 -15.94
C ARG A 438 10.03 3.01 -16.12
N SER A 439 10.64 2.46 -15.08
CA SER A 439 12.10 2.22 -15.05
C SER A 439 12.59 1.01 -15.85
N ALA A 440 11.70 0.06 -16.20
CA ALA A 440 12.05 -1.19 -16.88
C ALA A 440 11.01 -1.58 -17.92
N ALA A 441 11.39 -2.49 -18.82
CA ALA A 441 10.50 -3.03 -19.84
C ALA A 441 9.27 -3.73 -19.24
N ASN A 442 9.46 -4.50 -18.16
CA ASN A 442 8.43 -5.24 -17.45
C ASN A 442 8.57 -5.11 -15.92
N CYS A 443 7.46 -5.33 -15.21
CA CYS A 443 7.35 -5.17 -13.76
C CYS A 443 6.08 -5.88 -13.26
N ILE A 444 6.06 -6.31 -11.98
CA ILE A 444 4.83 -6.68 -11.26
C ILE A 444 3.79 -5.53 -11.29
N MET A 445 4.23 -4.28 -11.26
CA MET A 445 3.32 -3.12 -11.36
C MET A 445 2.85 -2.86 -12.80
N PHE A 446 3.45 -3.49 -13.81
CA PHE A 446 3.10 -3.28 -15.23
C PHE A 446 2.25 -4.41 -15.79
N THR A 447 2.70 -5.64 -15.64
CA THR A 447 1.97 -6.82 -16.11
C THR A 447 1.89 -7.84 -14.99
N ARG A 448 1.38 -9.04 -15.27
CA ARG A 448 1.37 -10.16 -14.31
C ARG A 448 2.75 -10.83 -14.19
N HIS A 449 3.82 -10.05 -14.33
CA HIS A 449 5.20 -10.50 -14.27
C HIS A 449 5.57 -10.96 -12.85
N HIS A 450 6.75 -11.56 -12.70
CA HIS A 450 7.19 -12.17 -11.44
C HIS A 450 8.21 -11.33 -10.66
N GLN A 451 8.63 -10.18 -11.18
CA GLN A 451 9.67 -9.35 -10.57
C GLN A 451 9.29 -7.87 -10.57
N PHE A 452 9.60 -7.18 -9.47
CA PHE A 452 9.54 -5.72 -9.42
C PHE A 452 10.66 -5.11 -10.26
N CYS A 453 10.36 -4.00 -10.93
CA CYS A 453 11.38 -3.21 -11.61
C CYS A 453 12.35 -2.54 -10.61
N PRO A 454 13.53 -2.08 -11.04
CA PRO A 454 14.53 -1.48 -10.15
C PRO A 454 14.02 -0.27 -9.35
N ALA A 455 13.18 0.59 -9.94
CA ALA A 455 12.60 1.72 -9.20
C ALA A 455 11.62 1.25 -8.11
N CYS A 456 10.80 0.23 -8.39
CA CYS A 456 9.94 -0.42 -7.39
C CYS A 456 10.76 -1.04 -6.25
N GLN A 457 11.81 -1.81 -6.58
CA GLN A 457 12.68 -2.42 -5.56
C GLN A 457 13.36 -1.37 -4.69
N ARG A 458 13.80 -0.24 -5.28
CA ARG A 458 14.35 0.89 -4.52
C ARG A 458 13.31 1.51 -3.58
N GLY A 459 12.08 1.73 -4.05
CA GLY A 459 10.98 2.26 -3.22
C GLY A 459 10.67 1.35 -2.03
N ILE A 460 10.48 0.06 -2.28
CA ILE A 460 10.23 -0.94 -1.23
C ILE A 460 11.37 -0.97 -0.21
N LYS A 461 12.64 -0.94 -0.66
CA LYS A 461 13.79 -0.91 0.24
C LYS A 461 13.81 0.31 1.15
N LEU A 462 13.45 1.50 0.64
CA LEU A 462 13.39 2.72 1.44
C LEU A 462 12.38 2.60 2.58
N ILE A 463 11.23 1.97 2.32
CA ILE A 463 10.22 1.68 3.36
C ILE A 463 10.77 0.67 4.37
N ILE A 464 11.35 -0.46 3.93
CA ILE A 464 11.95 -1.44 4.86
C ILE A 464 12.95 -0.77 5.79
N GLU A 465 13.77 0.12 5.26
CA GLU A 465 14.73 0.90 6.04
C GLU A 465 14.05 1.84 7.03
N GLN A 466 12.97 2.53 6.65
CA GLN A 466 12.20 3.40 7.55
C GLN A 466 11.66 2.63 8.78
N TYR A 467 11.22 1.39 8.58
CA TYR A 467 10.61 0.59 9.64
C TYR A 467 11.62 -0.25 10.44
N THR A 468 12.85 -0.47 9.94
CA THR A 468 13.79 -1.42 10.58
C THR A 468 15.20 -0.90 10.87
N LYS A 469 15.44 0.40 10.65
CA LYS A 469 16.70 1.09 11.00
C LYS A 469 16.94 1.21 12.50
#